data_AF-A0A3A4PEG3-F1
#
_entry.id   AF-A0A3A4PEG3-F1
#
_cell.length_a   1.000
_cell.length_b   1.000
_cell.length_c   1.000
_cell.angle_alpha   90.00
_cell.angle_beta   90.00
_cell.angle_gamma   90.00
#
_symmetry.space_group_name_H-M   'P 1'
#
loop_
_entity.id
_entity.type
_entity.pdbx_description
1 polymer ?
#
loop_
_entity_poly.entity_id
_entity_poly.type
_entity_poly.pdbx_seq_one_letter_code
_entity_poly.pdbx_strand_id
1 'polypeptide(L)'
;MFVGAASAPAGEVLDQQSPVGNTGFNGSSDTLTWQQEVNVGIAGLLSRVEVNINNPGRADFFINVGPPWQTDPHDFSIILEANVRDWVSVDVSSANIQLDVGDRFVIGIKGRNENLGFTGSGFPGLYDRGELYLNGNVYVGPNQFDIAFRTWMLEGGGCSGEEKLSASCKRGTVKGKLKKGTPGNTYTFCLDGGDCQPTNANNRGKAKIKYRDVAPGRHEVTVKECGLSADVDC
;
A
#
# COMPACT_ATOMS: atom_id res chain seq x y z
N MET A 1 20.04 19.93 6.01
CA MET A 1 18.94 19.02 6.39
C MET A 1 19.28 17.66 5.78
N PHE A 2 19.63 16.67 6.59
CA PHE A 2 20.06 15.36 6.10
C PHE A 2 18.81 14.55 5.71
N VAL A 3 18.76 14.10 4.46
CA VAL A 3 17.82 13.04 4.05
C VAL A 3 18.39 11.75 4.63
N GLY A 4 17.95 11.39 5.83
CA GLY A 4 18.28 10.10 6.42
C GLY A 4 17.63 9.01 5.59
N ALA A 5 18.36 7.94 5.26
CA ALA A 5 17.75 6.73 4.73
C ALA A 5 16.73 6.24 5.76
N ALA A 6 15.44 6.43 5.46
CA ALA A 6 14.39 5.94 6.32
C ALA A 6 14.41 4.42 6.23
N SER A 7 14.78 3.76 7.32
CA SER A 7 14.53 2.32 7.46
C SER A 7 13.03 2.11 7.34
N ALA A 8 12.62 1.20 6.45
CA ALA A 8 11.23 0.79 6.33
C ALA A 8 10.69 0.43 7.74
N PRO A 9 9.53 0.97 8.18
CA PRO A 9 8.91 0.52 9.41
C PRO A 9 8.69 -1.00 9.35
N ALA A 10 8.86 -1.68 10.48
CA ALA A 10 8.67 -3.13 10.57
C ALA A 10 7.26 -3.49 10.05
N GLY A 11 7.20 -4.37 9.05
CA GLY A 11 5.94 -4.80 8.40
C GLY A 11 5.70 -4.24 7.00
N GLU A 12 6.55 -3.36 6.48
CA GLU A 12 6.47 -2.98 5.07
C GLU A 12 7.02 -4.07 4.15
N VAL A 13 6.26 -4.37 3.10
CA VAL A 13 6.62 -5.31 2.04
C VAL A 13 6.53 -4.59 0.70
N LEU A 14 7.57 -4.78 -0.14
CA LEU A 14 7.57 -4.27 -1.51
C LEU A 14 6.44 -4.96 -2.30
N ASP A 15 5.53 -4.17 -2.84
CA ASP A 15 4.39 -4.66 -3.61
C ASP A 15 4.69 -4.64 -5.11
N GLN A 16 4.75 -3.46 -5.71
CA GLN A 16 5.05 -3.30 -7.13
C GLN A 16 6.34 -2.52 -7.34
N GLN A 17 7.02 -2.82 -8.45
CA GLN A 17 8.17 -2.04 -8.90
C GLN A 17 8.19 -1.94 -10.42
N SER A 18 8.59 -0.78 -10.90
CA SER A 18 9.05 -0.54 -12.25
C SER A 18 10.50 -0.05 -12.17
N PRO A 19 11.45 -0.73 -12.85
CA PRO A 19 12.87 -0.42 -12.71
C PRO A 19 13.25 0.92 -13.33
N VAL A 20 14.37 1.49 -12.87
CA VAL A 20 15.04 2.60 -13.56
C VAL A 20 15.51 2.10 -14.93
N GLY A 21 15.09 2.76 -15.99
CA GLY A 21 15.48 2.46 -17.35
C GLY A 21 16.23 3.62 -18.01
N ASN A 22 16.07 3.74 -19.32
CA ASN A 22 16.80 4.64 -20.20
C ASN A 22 15.98 5.87 -20.64
N THR A 23 14.80 6.09 -20.07
CA THR A 23 13.94 7.23 -20.43
C THR A 23 13.83 8.24 -19.28
N GLY A 24 13.55 9.48 -19.65
CA GLY A 24 13.28 10.58 -18.72
C GLY A 24 12.00 11.29 -19.11
N PHE A 25 11.22 11.68 -18.11
CA PHE A 25 9.95 12.36 -18.29
C PHE A 25 10.02 13.77 -17.70
N ASN A 26 9.34 14.70 -18.37
CA ASN A 26 9.26 16.09 -17.92
C ASN A 26 8.20 16.21 -16.82
N GLY A 27 8.64 16.26 -15.57
CA GLY A 27 7.80 16.57 -14.41
C GLY A 27 7.73 18.06 -14.09
N SER A 28 8.34 18.93 -14.91
CA SER A 28 8.46 20.36 -14.63
C SER A 28 7.26 21.11 -15.19
N SER A 29 6.90 20.93 -16.47
CA SER A 29 5.89 21.80 -17.09
C SER A 29 4.51 21.68 -16.43
N ASP A 30 3.94 22.82 -16.04
CA ASP A 30 2.60 22.93 -15.46
C ASP A 30 1.44 22.53 -16.39
N THR A 31 1.72 22.35 -17.68
CA THR A 31 0.76 21.82 -18.66
C THR A 31 0.74 20.29 -18.73
N LEU A 32 1.70 19.62 -18.09
CA LEU A 32 1.82 18.16 -18.14
C LEU A 32 1.33 17.54 -16.84
N THR A 33 0.53 16.49 -16.98
CA THR A 33 0.06 15.62 -15.92
C THR A 33 0.33 14.19 -16.34
N TRP A 34 1.14 13.49 -15.56
CA TRP A 34 1.46 12.08 -15.74
C TRP A 34 0.65 11.23 -14.76
N GLN A 35 0.14 10.09 -15.21
CA GLN A 35 -0.47 9.07 -14.35
C GLN A 35 0.06 7.69 -14.75
N GLN A 36 0.73 7.01 -13.83
CA GLN A 36 1.10 5.60 -13.97
C GLN A 36 0.03 4.73 -13.32
N GLU A 37 -0.60 3.84 -14.07
CA GLU A 37 -1.44 2.79 -13.50
C GLU A 37 -0.58 1.75 -12.78
N VAL A 38 -1.05 1.32 -11.61
CA VAL A 38 -0.44 0.28 -10.80
C VAL A 38 -1.50 -0.73 -10.40
N ASN A 39 -1.24 -2.01 -10.64
CA ASN A 39 -2.07 -3.12 -10.16
C ASN A 39 -1.46 -3.71 -8.90
N VAL A 40 -2.27 -3.74 -7.83
CA VAL A 40 -1.87 -4.19 -6.51
C VAL A 40 -1.61 -5.70 -6.52
N GLY A 41 -0.42 -6.10 -6.08
CA GLY A 41 -0.03 -7.50 -5.96
C GLY A 41 -0.13 -8.04 -4.53
N ILE A 42 -0.07 -7.15 -3.53
CA ILE A 42 -0.16 -7.46 -2.10
C ILE A 42 -1.26 -6.61 -1.48
N ALA A 43 -2.24 -7.26 -0.83
CA ALA A 43 -3.27 -6.55 -0.10
C ALA A 43 -2.71 -5.90 1.19
N GLY A 44 -3.19 -4.71 1.53
CA GLY A 44 -2.77 -3.99 2.73
C GLY A 44 -3.00 -2.49 2.65
N LEU A 45 -2.29 -1.76 3.51
CA LEU A 45 -2.25 -0.30 3.49
C LEU A 45 -1.10 0.16 2.62
N LEU A 46 -1.36 0.94 1.57
CA LEU A 46 -0.31 1.62 0.82
C LEU A 46 0.40 2.60 1.76
N SER A 47 1.66 2.33 2.06
CA SER A 47 2.41 3.08 3.08
C SER A 47 3.42 4.02 2.46
N ARG A 48 4.03 3.63 1.35
CA ARG A 48 5.08 4.42 0.71
C ARG A 48 5.11 4.20 -0.80
N VAL A 49 5.39 5.29 -1.50
CA VAL A 49 5.74 5.27 -2.93
C VAL A 49 7.12 5.90 -3.09
N GLU A 50 8.00 5.25 -3.83
CA GLU A 50 9.28 5.81 -4.26
C GLU A 50 9.22 6.12 -5.76
N VAL A 51 9.74 7.28 -6.15
CA VAL A 51 9.90 7.68 -7.55
C VAL A 51 11.36 8.02 -7.79
N ASN A 52 11.94 7.54 -8.89
CA ASN A 52 13.33 7.85 -9.22
C ASN A 52 13.44 9.17 -9.99
N ILE A 53 14.24 10.10 -9.46
CA ILE A 53 14.38 11.47 -9.97
C ILE A 53 15.66 11.59 -10.81
N ASN A 54 15.57 12.16 -12.02
CA ASN A 54 16.76 12.51 -12.83
C ASN A 54 17.12 14.00 -12.77
N ASN A 55 16.17 14.88 -12.45
CA ASN A 55 16.39 16.30 -12.30
C ASN A 55 15.70 16.79 -11.02
N PRO A 56 16.48 17.27 -10.02
CA PRO A 56 15.94 17.85 -8.80
C PRO A 56 15.03 19.05 -9.10
N GLY A 57 13.97 19.18 -8.31
CA GLY A 57 12.90 20.15 -8.54
C GLY A 57 11.67 19.85 -7.70
N ARG A 58 10.55 20.48 -8.05
CA ARG A 58 9.26 20.29 -7.37
C ARG A 58 8.13 20.02 -8.35
N ALA A 59 7.18 19.19 -7.92
CA ALA A 59 5.93 18.92 -8.63
C ALA A 59 4.84 18.57 -7.62
N ASP A 60 3.58 18.64 -8.04
CA ASP A 60 2.50 18.05 -7.26
C ASP A 60 2.52 16.53 -7.47
N PHE A 61 2.58 15.79 -6.38
CA PHE A 61 2.46 14.34 -6.36
C PHE A 61 1.09 13.96 -5.80
N PHE A 62 0.47 12.95 -6.37
CA PHE A 62 -0.83 12.49 -5.91
C PHE A 62 -1.04 10.99 -6.13
N ILE A 63 -1.99 10.44 -5.37
CA ILE A 63 -2.51 9.08 -5.54
C ILE A 63 -4.03 9.18 -5.71
N ASN A 64 -4.58 8.43 -6.67
CA ASN A 64 -6.01 8.13 -6.69
C ASN A 64 -6.26 6.62 -6.81
N VAL A 65 -7.28 6.11 -6.13
CA VAL A 65 -7.72 4.72 -6.19
C VAL A 65 -8.63 4.50 -7.40
N GLY A 66 -8.40 3.42 -8.13
CA GLY A 66 -9.15 3.02 -9.31
C GLY A 66 -8.33 3.04 -10.61
N PRO A 67 -9.00 2.86 -11.76
CA PRO A 67 -8.35 2.86 -13.07
C PRO A 67 -7.85 4.24 -13.48
N PRO A 68 -6.83 4.35 -14.34
CA PRO A 68 -6.56 5.56 -15.11
C PRO A 68 -7.69 5.80 -16.14
N TRP A 69 -7.91 6.99 -16.67
CA TRP A 69 -7.40 8.30 -16.28
C TRP A 69 -8.37 8.99 -15.33
N GLN A 70 -7.86 9.59 -14.24
CA GLN A 70 -8.69 10.23 -13.22
C GLN A 70 -8.51 11.75 -13.16
N THR A 71 -9.59 12.46 -12.82
CA THR A 71 -9.63 13.95 -12.73
C THR A 71 -10.42 14.47 -11.53
N ASP A 72 -10.95 13.56 -10.72
CA ASP A 72 -11.62 13.84 -9.46
C ASP A 72 -10.60 14.19 -8.35
N PRO A 73 -11.07 14.69 -7.20
CA PRO A 73 -10.19 15.04 -6.08
C PRO A 73 -9.28 13.87 -5.67
N HIS A 74 -8.02 14.17 -5.39
CA HIS A 74 -7.03 13.15 -5.07
C HIS A 74 -7.25 12.52 -3.69
N ASP A 75 -7.08 11.20 -3.59
CA ASP A 75 -7.11 10.47 -2.31
C ASP A 75 -5.91 10.84 -1.43
N PHE A 76 -4.79 11.19 -2.05
CA PHE A 76 -3.62 11.78 -1.40
C PHE A 76 -2.96 12.81 -2.31
N SER A 77 -2.48 13.92 -1.76
CA SER A 77 -1.64 14.86 -2.51
C SER A 77 -0.67 15.62 -1.60
N ILE A 78 0.54 15.82 -2.10
CA ILE A 78 1.59 16.65 -1.50
C ILE A 78 2.37 17.37 -2.60
N ILE A 79 3.21 18.33 -2.20
CA ILE A 79 4.29 18.82 -3.06
C ILE A 79 5.49 17.87 -2.88
N LEU A 80 5.85 17.15 -3.94
CA LEU A 80 7.09 16.40 -3.98
C LEU A 80 8.25 17.36 -4.18
N GLU A 81 9.18 17.39 -3.24
CA GLU A 81 10.42 18.16 -3.32
C GLU A 81 11.61 17.21 -3.42
N ALA A 82 12.26 17.21 -4.57
CA ALA A 82 13.44 16.39 -4.83
C ALA A 82 14.68 17.28 -4.87
N ASN A 83 15.64 16.98 -3.99
CA ASN A 83 16.95 17.64 -3.92
C ASN A 83 18.10 16.72 -4.36
N VAL A 84 17.78 15.51 -4.83
CA VAL A 84 18.72 14.47 -5.27
C VAL A 84 18.32 13.91 -6.63
N ARG A 85 19.28 13.27 -7.30
CA ARG A 85 19.06 12.47 -8.51
C ARG A 85 19.04 10.99 -8.16
N ASP A 86 18.01 10.58 -7.45
CA ASP A 86 17.86 9.20 -6.98
C ASP A 86 16.38 8.91 -6.64
N TRP A 87 16.12 7.76 -6.04
CA TRP A 87 14.86 7.43 -5.39
C TRP A 87 14.50 8.46 -4.32
N VAL A 88 13.34 9.08 -4.48
CA VAL A 88 12.71 9.93 -3.46
C VAL A 88 11.48 9.20 -2.93
N SER A 89 11.43 9.07 -1.61
CA SER A 89 10.35 8.40 -0.90
C SER A 89 9.25 9.38 -0.51
N VAL A 90 8.00 9.00 -0.75
CA VAL A 90 6.79 9.68 -0.30
C VAL A 90 6.05 8.75 0.66
N ASP A 91 5.92 9.18 1.92
CA ASP A 91 5.06 8.51 2.90
C ASP A 91 3.60 8.85 2.59
N VAL A 92 2.82 7.83 2.26
CA VAL A 92 1.39 7.92 1.93
C VAL A 92 0.53 7.23 2.98
N SER A 93 1.12 6.69 4.05
CA SER A 93 0.41 5.91 5.08
C SER A 93 -0.70 6.71 5.77
N SER A 94 -0.49 8.02 5.93
CA SER A 94 -1.50 8.92 6.52
C SER A 94 -2.79 9.05 5.69
N ALA A 95 -2.76 8.69 4.40
CA ALA A 95 -3.94 8.66 3.55
C ALA A 95 -4.88 7.49 3.87
N ASN A 96 -4.40 6.48 4.61
CA ASN A 96 -5.15 5.28 4.96
C ASN A 96 -5.76 4.56 3.73
N ILE A 97 -5.01 4.50 2.63
CA ILE A 97 -5.43 3.86 1.37
C ILE A 97 -5.27 2.34 1.50
N GLN A 98 -6.39 1.67 1.76
CA GLN A 98 -6.47 0.21 1.83
C GLN A 98 -6.74 -0.36 0.44
N LEU A 99 -5.97 -1.37 0.04
CA LEU A 99 -6.07 -2.00 -1.26
C LEU A 99 -6.08 -3.53 -1.12
N ASP A 100 -6.92 -4.20 -1.91
CA ASP A 100 -6.93 -5.64 -2.08
C ASP A 100 -6.06 -6.06 -3.29
N VAL A 101 -5.68 -7.33 -3.36
CA VAL A 101 -4.96 -7.87 -4.53
C VAL A 101 -5.82 -7.73 -5.78
N GLY A 102 -5.26 -7.14 -6.84
CA GLY A 102 -5.96 -6.87 -8.10
C GLY A 102 -6.69 -5.53 -8.14
N ASP A 103 -6.77 -4.79 -7.03
CA ASP A 103 -7.15 -3.39 -7.07
C ASP A 103 -6.16 -2.58 -7.90
N ARG A 104 -6.63 -1.42 -8.33
CA ARG A 104 -5.86 -0.48 -9.15
C ARG A 104 -5.78 0.85 -8.46
N PHE A 105 -4.66 1.53 -8.66
CA PHE A 105 -4.51 2.93 -8.30
C PHE A 105 -3.56 3.60 -9.30
N VAL A 106 -3.50 4.93 -9.26
CA VAL A 106 -2.58 5.71 -10.08
C VAL A 106 -1.56 6.47 -9.24
N ILE A 107 -0.31 6.48 -9.69
CA ILE A 107 0.72 7.40 -9.21
C ILE A 107 0.73 8.61 -10.14
N GLY A 108 0.43 9.78 -9.59
CA GLY A 108 0.28 11.02 -10.33
C GLY A 108 1.39 12.02 -10.10
N ILE A 109 1.86 12.67 -11.17
CA ILE A 109 2.80 13.80 -11.11
C ILE A 109 2.31 14.93 -12.01
N LYS A 110 2.06 16.10 -11.42
CA LYS A 110 1.65 17.33 -12.10
C LYS A 110 2.75 18.39 -11.97
N GLY A 111 3.24 18.89 -13.10
CA GLY A 111 4.32 19.88 -13.09
C GLY A 111 3.92 21.24 -12.52
N ARG A 112 4.93 22.03 -12.12
CA ARG A 112 4.78 23.36 -11.47
C ARG A 112 5.68 24.46 -12.07
N ASN A 113 6.34 24.17 -13.18
CA ASN A 113 7.48 24.90 -13.75
C ASN A 113 8.69 25.00 -12.79
N GLU A 114 8.91 23.97 -11.98
CA GLU A 114 9.95 23.93 -10.92
C GLU A 114 11.01 22.84 -11.17
N ASN A 115 11.35 22.59 -12.44
CA ASN A 115 12.50 21.80 -12.91
C ASN A 115 12.51 20.29 -12.57
N LEU A 116 11.42 19.74 -12.02
CA LEU A 116 11.40 18.31 -11.71
C LEU A 116 11.49 17.48 -13.00
N GLY A 117 12.33 16.45 -12.99
CA GLY A 117 12.29 15.36 -13.95
C GLY A 117 12.46 14.03 -13.25
N PHE A 118 11.79 13.00 -13.75
CA PHE A 118 11.86 11.65 -13.22
C PHE A 118 12.25 10.65 -14.31
N THR A 119 12.80 9.51 -13.91
CA THR A 119 13.18 8.45 -14.83
C THR A 119 12.06 7.45 -15.02
N GLY A 120 12.24 6.59 -16.01
CA GLY A 120 11.46 5.39 -16.15
C GLY A 120 12.09 4.40 -17.09
N SER A 121 11.28 3.45 -17.53
CA SER A 121 11.65 2.52 -18.58
C SER A 121 10.94 2.87 -19.88
N GLY A 122 11.64 2.65 -21.00
CA GLY A 122 11.07 2.71 -22.33
C GLY A 122 11.49 1.45 -23.08
N PHE A 123 10.54 0.84 -23.79
CA PHE A 123 10.71 -0.23 -24.77
C PHE A 123 11.75 -1.34 -24.48
N PRO A 124 11.29 -2.58 -24.19
CA PRO A 124 9.92 -2.95 -23.83
C PRO A 124 9.57 -2.38 -22.44
N GLY A 125 8.30 -2.04 -22.20
CA GLY A 125 7.82 -1.67 -20.86
C GLY A 125 8.18 -2.78 -19.89
N LEU A 126 8.81 -2.42 -18.77
CA LEU A 126 9.35 -3.36 -17.80
C LEU A 126 8.34 -3.64 -16.67
N TYR A 127 7.18 -2.98 -16.71
CA TYR A 127 6.07 -3.18 -15.81
C TYR A 127 4.81 -3.61 -16.60
N ASP A 128 4.62 -4.92 -16.73
CA ASP A 128 3.56 -5.50 -17.58
C ASP A 128 2.11 -5.22 -17.12
N ARG A 129 1.95 -4.58 -15.96
CA ARG A 129 0.66 -4.51 -15.24
C ARG A 129 -0.02 -3.14 -15.30
N GLY A 130 0.50 -2.17 -16.04
CA GLY A 130 -0.15 -0.86 -16.13
C GLY A 130 0.28 -0.06 -17.33
N GLU A 131 -0.52 0.96 -17.63
CA GLU A 131 -0.23 1.93 -18.68
C GLU A 131 0.18 3.28 -18.10
N LEU A 132 1.11 3.96 -18.77
CA LEU A 132 1.46 5.35 -18.51
C LEU A 132 0.59 6.28 -19.34
N TYR A 133 -0.01 7.27 -18.70
CA TYR A 133 -0.83 8.30 -19.32
C TYR A 133 -0.16 9.66 -19.23
N LEU A 134 -0.32 10.46 -20.29
CA LEU A 134 0.02 11.87 -20.35
C LEU A 134 -1.20 12.68 -20.78
N ASN A 135 -1.64 13.60 -19.93
CA ASN A 135 -2.76 14.51 -20.23
C ASN A 135 -4.01 13.78 -20.76
N GLY A 136 -4.39 12.67 -20.12
CA GLY A 136 -5.59 11.89 -20.49
C GLY A 136 -5.41 10.87 -21.60
N ASN A 137 -4.23 10.76 -22.22
CA ASN A 137 -3.98 9.82 -23.29
C ASN A 137 -2.89 8.82 -22.90
N VAL A 138 -3.00 7.56 -23.32
CA VAL A 138 -1.94 6.56 -23.20
C VAL A 138 -0.68 7.08 -23.91
N TYR A 139 0.45 7.07 -23.21
CA TYR A 139 1.70 7.62 -23.70
C TYR A 139 2.39 6.66 -24.67
N VAL A 140 2.36 6.99 -25.96
CA VAL A 140 3.07 6.33 -27.09
C VAL A 140 2.62 4.88 -27.39
N GLY A 141 1.68 4.32 -26.63
CA GLY A 141 1.04 3.02 -26.90
C GLY A 141 1.08 2.12 -25.66
N PRO A 142 0.34 0.99 -25.66
CA PRO A 142 0.19 0.15 -24.47
C PRO A 142 1.53 -0.46 -24.05
N ASN A 143 1.82 -0.42 -22.75
CA ASN A 143 2.97 -1.06 -22.08
C ASN A 143 4.35 -0.74 -22.70
N GLN A 144 4.54 0.48 -23.21
CA GLN A 144 5.81 0.89 -23.79
C GLN A 144 6.69 1.67 -22.84
N PHE A 145 6.07 2.44 -21.96
CA PHE A 145 6.74 3.37 -21.08
C PHE A 145 6.14 3.27 -19.70
N ASP A 146 7.00 3.27 -18.69
CA ASP A 146 6.60 3.23 -17.29
C ASP A 146 7.43 4.22 -16.50
N ILE A 147 6.82 4.89 -15.51
CA ILE A 147 7.57 5.61 -14.48
C ILE A 147 8.43 4.61 -13.71
N ALA A 148 9.65 4.97 -13.33
CA ALA A 148 10.43 4.16 -12.39
C ALA A 148 9.89 4.41 -10.97
N PHE A 149 9.17 3.43 -10.43
CA PHE A 149 8.52 3.53 -9.13
C PHE A 149 8.73 2.26 -8.30
N ARG A 150 8.52 2.39 -6.99
CA ARG A 150 8.31 1.27 -6.06
C ARG A 150 7.16 1.59 -5.13
N THR A 151 6.30 0.62 -4.86
CA THR A 151 5.22 0.76 -3.89
C THR A 151 5.44 -0.21 -2.76
N TRP A 152 5.16 0.24 -1.55
CA TRP A 152 5.30 -0.55 -0.33
C TRP A 152 3.96 -0.61 0.37
N MET A 153 3.62 -1.80 0.83
CA MET A 153 2.40 -2.08 1.57
C MET A 153 2.77 -2.44 3.00
N LEU A 154 2.04 -1.91 3.98
CA LEU A 154 2.01 -2.51 5.30
C LEU A 154 1.08 -3.72 5.23
N GLU A 155 1.67 -4.91 5.30
CA GLU A 155 0.90 -6.16 5.37
C GLU A 155 -0.02 -6.11 6.59
N GLY A 156 -1.30 -6.40 6.40
CA GLY A 156 -2.28 -6.32 7.48
C GLY A 156 -2.81 -4.91 7.77
N GLY A 157 -2.74 -4.01 6.80
CA GLY A 157 -3.21 -2.61 6.85
C GLY A 157 -4.61 -2.34 7.44
N GLY A 158 -5.42 -3.35 7.74
CA GLY A 158 -6.72 -3.16 8.39
C GLY A 158 -6.73 -2.74 9.85
N CYS A 159 -5.57 -2.50 10.47
CA CYS A 159 -5.49 -2.21 11.89
C CYS A 159 -5.29 -0.71 12.11
N SER A 160 -6.33 -0.07 12.66
CA SER A 160 -6.36 1.33 13.08
C SER A 160 -5.50 1.62 14.31
N GLY A 161 -5.00 0.58 15.00
CA GLY A 161 -4.35 0.67 16.30
C GLY A 161 -5.34 0.72 17.47
N GLU A 162 -6.65 0.84 17.20
CA GLU A 162 -7.68 0.79 18.25
C GLU A 162 -8.23 -0.61 18.52
N GLU A 163 -7.80 -1.59 17.73
CA GLU A 163 -8.29 -2.95 17.80
C GLU A 163 -8.11 -3.56 19.18
N LYS A 164 -9.10 -4.36 19.59
CA LYS A 164 -9.04 -5.11 20.85
C LYS A 164 -9.35 -6.56 20.60
N LEU A 165 -8.33 -7.40 20.81
CA LEU A 165 -8.47 -8.85 20.79
C LEU A 165 -8.87 -9.35 22.18
N SER A 166 -9.72 -10.37 22.21
CA SER A 166 -10.09 -11.10 23.42
C SER A 166 -10.26 -12.58 23.08
N ALA A 167 -9.82 -13.45 23.98
CA ALA A 167 -9.96 -14.89 23.87
C ALA A 167 -10.79 -15.45 25.03
N SER A 168 -11.47 -16.58 24.81
CA SER A 168 -12.20 -17.30 25.86
C SER A 168 -12.33 -18.78 25.50
N CYS A 169 -12.19 -19.68 26.47
CA CYS A 169 -12.34 -21.11 26.28
C CYS A 169 -13.58 -21.64 27.01
N LYS A 170 -14.32 -22.53 26.36
CA LYS A 170 -15.45 -23.22 26.98
C LYS A 170 -15.63 -24.60 26.37
N ARG A 171 -15.47 -25.66 27.19
CA ARG A 171 -15.65 -27.07 26.78
C ARG A 171 -14.78 -27.42 25.56
N GLY A 172 -13.48 -27.17 25.65
CA GLY A 172 -12.52 -27.44 24.55
C GLY A 172 -12.73 -26.59 23.30
N THR A 173 -13.47 -25.48 23.39
CA THR A 173 -13.66 -24.53 22.27
C THR A 173 -13.06 -23.18 22.64
N VAL A 174 -11.99 -22.79 21.95
CA VAL A 174 -11.41 -21.43 22.04
C VAL A 174 -12.14 -20.50 21.08
N LYS A 175 -12.50 -19.31 21.55
CA LYS A 175 -13.13 -18.25 20.75
C LYS A 175 -12.27 -17.00 20.78
N GLY A 176 -11.73 -16.63 19.62
CA GLY A 176 -11.12 -15.32 19.40
C GLY A 176 -12.18 -14.30 18.99
N LYS A 177 -12.10 -13.09 19.52
CA LYS A 177 -12.98 -11.98 19.15
C LYS A 177 -12.20 -10.68 19.05
N LEU A 178 -12.17 -10.13 17.85
CA LEU A 178 -11.68 -8.79 17.57
C LEU A 178 -12.84 -7.79 17.69
N LYS A 179 -12.54 -6.61 18.22
CA LYS A 179 -13.42 -5.43 18.23
C LYS A 179 -12.63 -4.24 17.71
N LYS A 180 -13.35 -3.23 17.21
CA LYS A 180 -12.77 -1.99 16.66
C LYS A 180 -11.81 -2.25 15.50
N GLY A 181 -11.95 -3.36 14.80
CA GLY A 181 -11.33 -3.50 13.49
C GLY A 181 -11.98 -2.57 12.48
N THR A 182 -11.29 -2.31 11.39
CA THR A 182 -11.85 -1.69 10.19
C THR A 182 -12.99 -2.55 9.65
N PRO A 183 -14.22 -2.01 9.54
CA PRO A 183 -15.35 -2.74 8.96
C PRO A 183 -15.07 -3.23 7.54
N GLY A 184 -15.45 -4.47 7.24
CA GLY A 184 -15.22 -5.09 5.93
C GLY A 184 -13.89 -5.84 5.82
N ASN A 185 -12.87 -5.44 6.61
CA ASN A 185 -11.54 -6.03 6.50
C ASN A 185 -11.49 -7.49 6.95
N THR A 186 -10.61 -8.25 6.30
CA THR A 186 -10.27 -9.63 6.65
C THR A 186 -9.19 -9.63 7.72
N TYR A 187 -9.37 -10.44 8.77
CA TYR A 187 -8.40 -10.66 9.83
C TYR A 187 -8.08 -12.15 9.96
N THR A 188 -6.80 -12.49 10.03
CA THR A 188 -6.28 -13.83 10.18
C THR A 188 -6.03 -14.10 11.65
N PHE A 189 -6.91 -14.90 12.24
CA PHE A 189 -6.73 -15.37 13.60
C PHE A 189 -5.87 -16.63 13.57
N CYS A 190 -4.89 -16.76 14.46
CA CYS A 190 -4.13 -17.99 14.63
C CYS A 190 -4.23 -18.48 16.08
N LEU A 191 -4.34 -19.80 16.27
CA LEU A 191 -4.21 -20.45 17.56
C LEU A 191 -2.80 -21.03 17.70
N ASP A 192 -2.09 -20.65 18.76
CA ASP A 192 -0.74 -21.12 19.11
C ASP A 192 0.28 -20.99 17.95
N GLY A 193 0.09 -19.98 17.10
CA GLY A 193 0.92 -19.73 15.90
C GLY A 193 0.71 -20.70 14.73
N GLY A 194 -0.15 -21.71 14.86
CA GLY A 194 -0.34 -22.78 13.87
C GLY A 194 -1.66 -22.67 13.07
N ASP A 195 -2.80 -22.97 13.72
CA ASP A 195 -4.10 -23.03 13.05
C ASP A 195 -4.62 -21.61 12.75
N CYS A 196 -4.33 -21.14 11.55
CA CYS A 196 -4.68 -19.81 11.08
C CYS A 196 -5.93 -19.83 10.20
N GLN A 197 -6.92 -19.01 10.53
CA GLN A 197 -8.20 -18.92 9.82
C GLN A 197 -8.60 -17.45 9.60
N PRO A 198 -8.90 -17.05 8.36
CA PRO A 198 -9.37 -15.71 8.06
C PRO A 198 -10.84 -15.53 8.48
N THR A 199 -11.19 -14.33 8.93
CA THR A 199 -12.59 -13.90 9.15
C THR A 199 -12.75 -12.42 8.86
N ASN A 200 -13.87 -12.06 8.23
CA ASN A 200 -14.17 -10.67 7.93
C ASN A 200 -14.76 -9.98 9.16
N ALA A 201 -14.37 -8.73 9.38
CA ALA A 201 -15.04 -7.85 10.32
C ALA A 201 -16.36 -7.38 9.73
N ASN A 202 -17.42 -7.46 10.53
CA ASN A 202 -18.72 -6.91 10.14
C ASN A 202 -18.72 -5.37 10.10
N ASN A 203 -19.86 -4.77 9.72
CA ASN A 203 -20.09 -3.32 9.68
C ASN A 203 -19.86 -2.57 11.02
N ARG A 204 -19.55 -3.28 12.11
CA ARG A 204 -19.23 -2.72 13.42
C ARG A 204 -17.78 -2.99 13.83
N GLY A 205 -16.91 -3.39 12.90
CA GLY A 205 -15.52 -3.67 13.18
C GLY A 205 -15.30 -4.87 14.09
N LYS A 206 -16.16 -5.89 14.00
CA LYS A 206 -16.06 -7.10 14.85
C LYS A 206 -15.87 -8.33 13.98
N ALA A 207 -14.79 -9.06 14.25
CA ALA A 207 -14.52 -10.38 13.69
C ALA A 207 -14.50 -11.42 14.82
N LYS A 208 -14.83 -12.68 14.51
CA LYS A 208 -14.89 -13.76 15.50
C LYS A 208 -14.48 -15.08 14.86
N ILE A 209 -13.68 -15.86 15.57
CA ILE A 209 -13.28 -17.21 15.18
C ILE A 209 -13.61 -18.22 16.29
N LYS A 210 -13.69 -19.51 15.93
CA LYS A 210 -13.84 -20.61 16.90
C LYS A 210 -12.95 -21.78 16.51
N TYR A 211 -12.08 -22.18 17.42
CA TYR A 211 -11.31 -23.42 17.35
C TYR A 211 -11.97 -24.45 18.24
N ARG A 212 -12.20 -25.66 17.73
CA ARG A 212 -12.86 -26.75 18.46
C ARG A 212 -11.84 -27.83 18.80
N ASP A 213 -12.20 -28.66 19.77
CA ASP A 213 -11.39 -29.81 20.21
C ASP A 213 -9.96 -29.41 20.61
N VAL A 214 -9.84 -28.20 21.18
CA VAL A 214 -8.59 -27.67 21.71
C VAL A 214 -8.26 -28.41 23.00
N ALA A 215 -7.01 -28.87 23.10
CA ALA A 215 -6.53 -29.59 24.28
C ALA A 215 -6.65 -28.74 25.56
N PRO A 216 -6.72 -29.34 26.76
CA PRO A 216 -6.59 -28.60 28.01
C PRO A 216 -5.19 -27.96 28.12
N GLY A 217 -5.12 -26.75 28.65
CA GLY A 217 -3.88 -25.99 28.81
C GLY A 217 -4.01 -24.51 28.46
N ARG A 218 -2.87 -23.80 28.52
CA ARG A 218 -2.76 -22.42 28.09
C ARG A 218 -2.61 -22.35 26.58
N HIS A 219 -3.36 -21.46 25.96
CA HIS A 219 -3.34 -21.18 24.53
C HIS A 219 -3.23 -19.68 24.25
N GLU A 220 -2.66 -19.33 23.11
CA GLU A 220 -2.59 -17.96 22.61
C GLU A 220 -3.40 -17.83 21.32
N VAL A 221 -4.28 -16.83 21.28
CA VAL A 221 -4.95 -16.41 20.04
C VAL A 221 -4.28 -15.13 19.55
N THR A 222 -3.81 -15.12 18.30
CA THR A 222 -3.22 -13.94 17.66
C THR A 222 -4.06 -13.45 16.49
N VAL A 223 -3.96 -12.16 16.16
CA VAL A 223 -4.42 -11.57 14.89
C VAL A 223 -3.20 -11.03 14.18
N LYS A 224 -2.78 -11.71 13.11
CA LYS A 224 -1.48 -11.47 12.44
C LYS A 224 -1.33 -10.03 11.97
N GLU A 225 -2.36 -9.52 11.33
CA GLU A 225 -2.38 -8.20 10.70
C GLU A 225 -2.13 -7.07 11.70
N CYS A 226 -2.61 -7.24 12.94
CA CYS A 226 -2.55 -6.21 13.97
C CYS A 226 -1.44 -6.44 15.00
N GLY A 227 -0.70 -7.55 14.90
CA GLY A 227 0.24 -7.98 15.95
C GLY A 227 -0.41 -8.14 17.33
N LEU A 228 -1.72 -8.42 17.39
CA LEU A 228 -2.43 -8.56 18.65
C LEU A 228 -2.36 -10.00 19.14
N SER A 229 -2.24 -10.18 20.46
CA SER A 229 -2.36 -11.48 21.11
C SER A 229 -3.30 -11.44 22.31
N ALA A 230 -3.90 -12.59 22.63
CA ALA A 230 -4.70 -12.80 23.83
C ALA A 230 -4.54 -14.25 24.32
N ASP A 231 -4.06 -14.40 25.54
CA ASP A 231 -3.98 -15.68 26.23
C ASP A 231 -5.36 -16.19 26.71
N VAL A 232 -5.50 -17.51 26.79
CA VAL A 232 -6.66 -18.18 27.35
C VAL A 232 -6.29 -19.56 27.91
N ASP A 233 -6.86 -19.93 29.06
CA ASP A 233 -6.76 -21.29 29.60
C ASP A 233 -8.02 -22.12 29.27
N CYS A 234 -7.78 -23.34 28.79
CA CYS A 234 -8.73 -24.43 28.62
C CYS A 234 -8.45 -25.54 29.64
#